data_AF-A0A1H9W560-F1
#
_entry.id   AF-A0A1H9W560-F1
#
_cell.length_a   1.000
_cell.length_b   1.000
_cell.length_c   1.000
_cell.angle_alpha   90.00
_cell.angle_beta   90.00
_cell.angle_gamma   90.00
#
_symmetry.space_group_name_H-M   'P 1'
#
loop_
_entity.id
_entity.type
_entity.pdbx_description
1 polymer ?
#
loop_
_entity_poly.entity_id
_entity_poly.type
_entity_poly.pdbx_seq_one_letter_code
_entity_poly.pdbx_strand_id
1 'polypeptide(L)' 'MSEQRWRWQRSGYDDRVHAFPAGERPASFVEAACAHTVPYAKVTRSHEGARCLPCLLIVADQLATRVPGAVD' A
#
# COMPACT_ATOMS: atom_id res chain seq x y z
N MET A 1 -10.73 16.12 -3.73
CA MET A 1 -9.87 14.93 -3.88
C MET A 1 -10.37 13.88 -2.92
N SER A 2 -10.76 12.71 -3.40
CA SER A 2 -11.15 11.58 -2.56
C SER A 2 -9.96 11.11 -1.72
N GLU A 3 -10.20 10.74 -0.47
CA GLU A 3 -9.16 10.24 0.44
C GLU A 3 -8.58 8.92 -0.09
N GLN A 4 -7.27 8.92 -0.39
CA GLN A 4 -6.59 7.68 -0.77
C GLN A 4 -6.50 6.77 0.45
N ARG A 5 -7.24 5.64 0.39
CA ARG A 5 -7.20 4.54 1.37
C ARG A 5 -6.28 3.44 0.87
N TRP A 6 -5.57 2.81 1.80
CA TRP A 6 -4.58 1.76 1.52
C TRP A 6 -5.05 0.41 2.06
N ARG A 7 -4.82 -0.65 1.29
CA ARG A 7 -5.00 -2.06 1.68
C ARG A 7 -3.60 -2.66 1.86
N TRP A 8 -3.33 -3.18 3.06
CA TRP A 8 -2.07 -3.88 3.33
C TRP A 8 -2.24 -5.36 3.00
N GLN A 9 -1.52 -5.84 1.98
CA GLN A 9 -1.65 -7.20 1.47
C GLN A 9 -0.28 -7.79 1.13
N ARG A 10 -0.12 -9.10 1.30
CA ARG A 10 1.14 -9.79 1.03
C ARG A 10 1.29 -10.11 -0.45
N SER A 11 2.43 -9.75 -1.03
CA SER A 11 2.81 -10.10 -2.40
C SER A 11 3.48 -11.48 -2.44
N GLY A 12 3.10 -12.32 -3.40
CA GLY A 12 3.77 -13.59 -3.67
C GLY A 12 5.03 -13.48 -4.53
N TYR A 13 5.55 -12.27 -4.82
CA TYR A 13 6.85 -12.10 -5.48
C TYR A 13 8.01 -11.95 -4.50
N ASP A 14 7.78 -11.30 -3.36
CA ASP A 14 8.82 -11.00 -2.38
C ASP A 14 8.41 -11.34 -0.94
N ASP A 15 7.23 -11.95 -0.76
CA ASP A 15 6.62 -12.31 0.54
C ASP A 15 6.47 -11.13 1.53
N ARG A 16 6.57 -9.89 1.03
CA ARG A 16 6.38 -8.68 1.83
C ARG A 16 4.94 -8.18 1.77
N VAL A 17 4.54 -7.48 2.82
CA VAL A 17 3.25 -6.78 2.90
C VAL A 17 3.41 -5.38 2.29
N HIS A 18 2.69 -5.13 1.20
CA HIS A 18 2.68 -3.86 0.45
C HIS A 18 1.38 -3.10 0.67
N ALA A 19 1.41 -1.79 0.44
CA ALA A 19 0.22 -0.93 0.49
C ALA A 19 -0.35 -0.74 -0.92
N PHE A 20 -1.48 -1.39 -1.22
CA PHE A 20 -2.19 -1.24 -2.49
C PHE A 20 -3.36 -0.24 -2.37
N PRO A 21 -3.69 0.55 -3.40
CA PRO A 21 -4.85 1.44 -3.38
C PRO A 21 -6.17 0.67 -3.15
N ALA A 22 -7.05 1.18 -2.28
CA ALA A 22 -8.32 0.51 -1.96
C ALA A 22 -9.36 0.54 -3.09
N GLY A 23 -9.32 1.58 -3.93
CA GLY A 23 -10.26 1.81 -5.02
C GLY A 23 -9.93 1.06 -6.32
N GLU A 24 -8.77 0.40 -6.39
CA GLU A 24 -8.35 -0.30 -7.60
C GLU A 24 -9.24 -1.54 -7.83
N ARG A 25 -9.97 -1.53 -8.96
CA ARG A 25 -10.75 -2.68 -9.46
C ARG A 25 -9.78 -3.77 -9.94
N PRO A 26 -10.19 -5.05 -9.95
CA PRO A 26 -9.29 -6.12 -10.33
C PRO A 26 -8.85 -5.94 -11.79
N ALA A 27 -7.63 -5.46 -11.98
CA ALA A 27 -6.86 -5.59 -13.20
C ALA A 27 -6.00 -6.85 -13.11
N SER A 28 -5.39 -7.26 -14.23
CA SER A 28 -4.46 -8.42 -14.25
C SER A 28 -3.30 -8.24 -13.27
N PHE A 29 -2.95 -6.99 -13.00
CA PHE A 29 -1.93 -6.56 -12.05
C PHE A 29 -2.49 -5.48 -11.12
N VAL A 30 -1.88 -5.34 -9.96
CA VAL A 30 -2.09 -4.21 -9.05
C VAL A 30 -0.75 -3.59 -8.70
N GLU A 31 -0.72 -2.27 -8.55
CA GLU A 31 0.48 -1.51 -8.24
C GLU A 31 0.44 -1.04 -6.78
N ALA A 32 1.49 -1.35 -6.02
CA ALA A 32 1.66 -0.86 -4.66
C ALA A 32 2.11 0.61 -4.65
N ALA A 33 2.01 1.26 -3.49
CA ALA A 33 2.49 2.63 -3.27
C ALA A 33 3.98 2.82 -3.65
N CYS A 34 4.80 1.76 -3.57
CA CYS A 34 6.21 1.78 -3.95
C CYS A 34 6.47 1.47 -5.43
N ALA A 35 5.44 1.50 -6.28
CA ALA A 35 5.45 1.07 -7.68
C ALA A 35 5.78 -0.43 -7.90
N HIS A 36 5.73 -1.25 -6.85
CA HIS A 36 5.83 -2.71 -6.98
C HIS A 36 4.54 -3.28 -7.57
N THR A 37 4.66 -3.91 -8.74
CA THR A 37 3.52 -4.43 -9.49
C THR A 37 3.43 -5.95 -9.37
N VAL A 38 2.24 -6.44 -9.00
CA VAL A 38 2.01 -7.85 -8.69
C VAL A 38 0.78 -8.33 -9.44
N PRO A 39 0.81 -9.53 -10.08
CA PRO A 39 -0.40 -10.13 -10.62
C PRO A 39 -1.45 -10.27 -9.52
N TYR A 40 -2.71 -9.91 -9.81
CA TYR A 40 -3.76 -9.96 -8.78
C TYR A 40 -3.89 -11.36 -8.14
N ALA A 41 -3.69 -12.42 -8.94
CA ALA A 41 -3.69 -13.81 -8.48
C ALA A 41 -2.56 -14.17 -7.51
N LYS A 42 -1.51 -13.35 -7.40
CA LYS A 42 -0.38 -13.52 -6.46
C LYS A 42 -0.48 -12.61 -5.24
N VAL A 43 -1.60 -11.90 -5.06
CA VAL A 43 -1.84 -11.09 -3.85
C VAL A 43 -2.62 -11.93 -2.84
N THR A 44 -2.05 -12.10 -1.65
CA THR A 44 -2.74 -12.73 -0.52
C THR A 44 -3.41 -11.67 0.34
N ARG A 45 -4.68 -11.87 0.68
CA ARG A 45 -5.43 -11.00 1.61
C ARG A 45 -5.00 -11.21 3.07
N SER A 46 -3.73 -10.96 3.36
CA SER A 46 -3.15 -10.99 4.71
C SER A 46 -2.22 -9.79 4.88
N HIS A 47 -2.21 -9.27 6.11
CA HIS A 47 -1.34 -8.18 6.56
C HIS A 47 -0.20 -8.68 7.47
N GLU A 48 -0.05 -10.00 7.60
CA GLU A 48 1.00 -10.66 8.37
C GLU A 48 2.32 -10.73 7.60
N GLY A 49 3.44 -10.64 8.32
CA GLY A 49 4.79 -10.73 7.77
C GLY A 49 5.53 -9.39 7.69
N ALA A 50 6.69 -9.41 7.04
CA ALA A 50 7.55 -8.24 6.91
C ALA A 50 6.88 -7.19 6.01
N ARG A 51 6.77 -5.94 6.50
CA ARG A 51 6.25 -4.84 5.71
C ARG A 51 7.30 -4.29 4.75
N CYS A 52 6.85 -3.89 3.58
CA CYS A 52 7.65 -3.11 2.64
C CYS A 52 7.96 -1.73 3.25
N LEU A 53 9.24 -1.46 3.55
CA LEU A 53 9.67 -0.19 4.16
C LEU A 53 9.32 1.02 3.28
N PRO A 54 9.55 1.02 1.96
CA PRO A 54 9.07 2.10 1.09
C PRO A 54 7.57 2.38 1.21
N CYS A 55 6.71 1.34 1.23
CA CYS A 55 5.27 1.52 1.43
C CYS A 55 4.96 2.16 2.79
N LEU A 56 5.66 1.76 3.85
CA LEU A 56 5.48 2.37 5.18
C LEU A 56 5.77 3.86 5.15
N LEU A 57 6.91 4.27 4.59
CA LEU A 57 7.35 5.66 4.56
C LEU A 57 6.40 6.54 3.73
N ILE A 58 6.01 6.07 2.53
CA ILE A 58 5.11 6.81 1.65
C ILE A 58 3.74 7.01 2.29
N VAL A 59 3.19 5.97 2.92
CA VAL A 59 1.89 6.07 3.60
C VAL A 59 1.99 6.97 4.84
N ALA A 60 3.08 6.89 5.60
CA ALA A 60 3.29 7.73 6.78
C ALA A 60 3.41 9.22 6.42
N ASP A 61 4.16 9.55 5.36
CA ASP A 61 4.29 10.93 4.86
C ASP A 61 2.93 11.52 4.41
N GLN A 62 2.12 10.70 3.72
CA GLN A 62 0.75 11.07 3.38
C GLN A 62 -0.15 11.26 4.59
N LEU A 63 0.08 10.55 5.71
CA LEU A 63 -0.68 10.74 6.94
C LEU A 63 -0.22 12.00 7.68
N ALA A 64 1.08 12.27 7.73
CA ALA A 64 1.65 13.45 8.36
C ALA A 64 1.13 14.75 7.71
N THR A 65 1.07 14.78 6.38
CA THR A 65 0.51 15.91 5.61
C THR A 65 -1.00 16.09 5.77
N ARG A 66 -1.72 15.09 6.31
CA ARG A 66 -3.17 15.14 6.55
C ARG A 66 -3.55 15.63 7.95
N VAL A 67 -2.61 15.70 8.90
CA VAL A 67 -2.89 16.23 10.24
C VAL A 67 -3.00 17.76 10.16
N PRO A 68 -4.18 18.36 10.33
CA PRO A 68 -4.30 19.80 10.44
C PRO A 68 -3.66 20.21 11.78
N GLY A 69 -2.53 20.91 11.74
CA GLY A 69 -1.91 21.49 12.94
C GLY A 69 -0.60 20.86 13.41
N ALA A 70 0.18 20.19 12.56
CA ALA A 70 1.60 19.97 12.87
C ALA A 70 2.40 21.27 12.65
N VAL A 71 2.20 22.22 13.56
CA VAL A 71 3.14 23.28 13.97
C VAL A 71 3.37 23.01 15.46
N ASP A 72 4.58 22.95 16.00
CA ASP A 72 5.82 23.68 15.72
C ASP A 72 7.04 22.79 15.50
#